data_AF-A0A1F2ULV0-F1
#
_entry.id   AF-A0A1F2ULV0-F1
#
_cell.length_a   1.000
_cell.length_b   1.000
_cell.length_c   1.000
_cell.angle_alpha   90.00
_cell.angle_beta   90.00
_cell.angle_gamma   90.00
#
_symmetry.space_group_name_H-M   'P 1'
#
loop_
_entity.id
_entity.type
_entity.pdbx_description
1 polymer ?
#
loop_
_entity_poly.entity_id
_entity_poly.type
_entity_poly.pdbx_seq_one_letter_code
_entity_poly.pdbx_strand_id
1 'polypeptide(L)' 'MRIVIDIDECIGCGQCEQIAPEVFELREDSMAYVLNETPAESLAGKVDEAIEECPTAAISRKA' A
#
# COMPACT_ATOMS: atom_id res chain seq x y z
N MET A 1 -12.14 -2.86 7.46
CA MET A 1 -10.87 -2.12 7.26
C MET A 1 -10.54 -2.14 5.79
N ARG A 2 -10.51 -0.96 5.16
CA ARG A 2 -10.17 -0.79 3.76
C ARG A 2 -8.78 -0.18 3.65
N ILE A 3 -7.93 -0.73 2.80
CA ILE A 3 -6.61 -0.14 2.51
C ILE A 3 -6.79 0.98 1.50
N VAL A 4 -6.16 2.13 1.77
CA VAL A 4 -6.23 3.32 0.93
C VAL A 4 -4.82 3.90 0.78
N ILE A 5 -4.49 4.33 -0.44
CA ILE A 5 -3.30 5.12 -0.73
C ILE A 5 -3.75 6.55 -1.02
N ASP A 6 -3.13 7.51 -0.34
CA ASP A 6 -3.21 8.92 -0.67
C ASP A 6 -2.27 9.21 -1.84
N ILE A 7 -2.84 9.48 -3.01
CA ILE A 7 -2.06 9.71 -4.24
C ILE A 7 -1.36 11.07 -4.22
N ASP A 8 -1.87 12.05 -3.46
CA ASP A 8 -1.21 13.35 -3.31
C ASP A 8 0.07 13.25 -2.47
N GLU A 9 0.12 12.31 -1.49
CA GLU A 9 1.33 12.03 -0.69
C GLU A 9 2.20 10.90 -1.28
N CYS A 10 1.69 10.15 -2.26
CA CYS A 10 2.43 9.06 -2.89
C CYS A 10 3.56 9.60 -3.78
N ILE A 11 4.78 9.19 -3.51
CA ILE A 11 5.97 9.54 -4.31
C ILE A 11 6.44 8.42 -5.24
N GLY A 12 5.68 7.33 -5.37
CA GLY A 12 6.04 6.25 -6.28
C GLY A 12 7.27 5.43 -5.90
N CYS A 13 7.61 5.35 -4.60
CA CYS A 13 8.85 4.69 -4.16
C CYS A 13 8.88 3.16 -4.38
N GLY A 14 7.72 2.51 -4.54
CA GLY A 14 7.62 1.06 -4.79
C GLY A 14 7.79 0.15 -3.56
N GLN A 15 8.04 0.68 -2.36
CA GLN A 15 8.21 -0.12 -1.12
C GLN A 15 7.01 -1.03 -0.84
N CYS A 16 5.80 -0.49 -0.96
CA CYS A 16 4.57 -1.22 -0.72
C CYS A 16 4.37 -2.44 -1.64
N GLU A 17 4.74 -2.32 -2.92
CA GLU A 17 4.71 -3.43 -3.87
C GLU A 17 5.78 -4.48 -3.53
N GLN A 18 6.96 -4.09 -3.04
CA GLN A 18 7.99 -5.05 -2.64
C GLN A 18 7.58 -5.87 -1.40
N ILE A 19 6.89 -5.23 -0.44
CA ILE A 19 6.48 -5.87 0.82
C ILE A 19 5.22 -6.72 0.62
N ALA A 20 4.22 -6.18 -0.07
CA ALA A 20 2.93 -6.82 -0.29
C ALA A 20 2.47 -6.69 -1.76
N PRO A 21 3.15 -7.37 -2.70
CA PRO A 21 2.77 -7.34 -4.13
C PRO A 21 1.38 -7.92 -4.39
N GLU A 22 0.83 -8.70 -3.45
CA GLU A 22 -0.53 -9.21 -3.53
C GLU A 22 -1.60 -8.14 -3.24
N VAL A 23 -1.20 -7.00 -2.66
CA VAL A 23 -2.08 -5.93 -2.18
C VAL A 23 -1.81 -4.61 -2.89
N PHE A 24 -0.56 -4.34 -3.24
CA PHE A 24 -0.13 -3.10 -3.87
C PHE A 24 0.58 -3.35 -5.20
N GLU A 25 0.40 -2.42 -6.13
CA GLU A 25 1.05 -2.42 -7.45
C GLU A 25 1.59 -1.03 -7.73
N LEU A 26 2.88 -0.92 -8.09
CA LEU A 26 3.44 0.32 -8.62
C LEU A 26 3.28 0.30 -10.14
N ARG A 27 2.53 1.27 -10.67
CA ARG A 27 2.24 1.34 -12.09
C ARG A 27 3.22 2.24 -12.84
N GLU A 28 3.12 2.21 -14.17
CA GLU A 28 3.96 3.00 -15.09
C GLU A 28 3.76 4.52 -14.94
N ASP A 29 2.67 4.96 -14.30
CA ASP A 29 2.42 6.36 -13.94
C ASP A 29 3.19 6.80 -12.68
N SER A 30 4.10 5.95 -12.17
CA SER A 30 4.87 6.17 -10.96
C SER A 30 4.00 6.32 -9.69
N MET A 31 2.77 5.81 -9.71
CA MET A 31 1.88 5.83 -8.55
C MET A 31 1.57 4.42 -8.08
N ALA A 32 1.44 4.27 -6.76
CA ALA A 32 1.06 3.01 -6.15
C ALA A 32 -0.46 2.89 -6.06
N TYR A 33 -0.97 1.70 -6.37
CA TYR A 33 -2.40 1.38 -6.36
C TYR A 33 -2.67 0.18 -5.45
N VAL A 34 -3.86 0.17 -4.87
CA VAL A 34 -4.34 -0.96 -4.07
C VAL A 34 -5.04 -1.96 -4.99
N LEU A 35 -4.46 -3.15 -5.16
CA LEU A 35 -5.06 -4.27 -5.90
C LEU A 35 -6.18 -4.94 -5.11
N ASN A 36 -6.02 -5.05 -3.80
CA ASN A 36 -6.99 -5.67 -2.91
C ASN A 36 -7.23 -4.79 -1.68
N GLU A 37 -8.35 -4.09 -1.67
CA GLU A 37 -8.70 -3.16 -0.60
C GLU A 37 -9.08 -3.86 0.71
N THR A 38 -9.44 -5.15 0.64
CA THR A 38 -9.79 -6.00 1.78
C THR A 38 -8.96 -7.28 1.74
N PRO A 39 -7.64 -7.18 1.99
CA PRO A 39 -6.76 -8.33 1.94
C PRO A 39 -7.12 -9.34 3.04
N ALA A 40 -6.80 -10.61 2.81
CA ALA A 40 -7.01 -11.65 3.79
C ALA A 40 -6.21 -11.35 5.08
N GLU A 41 -6.69 -11.85 6.22
CA GLU A 41 -6.03 -11.62 7.52
C GLU A 41 -4.57 -12.12 7.54
N SER A 42 -4.25 -13.13 6.75
CA SER A 42 -2.87 -13.62 6.56
C SER A 42 -1.92 -12.58 5.94
N LEU A 43 -2.46 -11.60 5.21
CA LEU A 43 -1.70 -10.50 4.61
C LEU A 43 -1.68 -9.25 5.51
N ALA A 44 -2.41 -9.24 6.63
CA ALA A 44 -2.48 -8.08 7.51
C ALA A 44 -1.09 -7.65 8.00
N GLY A 45 -0.22 -8.60 8.35
CA GLY A 45 1.16 -8.31 8.76
C GLY A 45 1.97 -7.61 7.66
N LYS A 46 1.89 -8.10 6.42
CA LYS A 46 2.56 -7.45 5.27
C LYS A 46 2.01 -6.06 4.99
N VAL A 47 0.71 -5.87 5.16
CA VAL A 47 0.06 -4.57 4.98
C VAL A 47 0.48 -3.58 6.06
N ASP A 48 0.58 -4.02 7.32
CA ASP A 48 1.09 -3.19 8.41
C ASP A 48 2.55 -2.79 8.15
N GLU A 49 3.40 -3.73 7.74
CA GLU A 49 4.78 -3.46 7.36
C GLU A 49 4.87 -2.47 6.18
N ALA A 50 4.03 -2.62 5.15
CA ALA A 50 3.98 -1.68 4.02
C ALA A 50 3.55 -0.26 4.43
N ILE A 51 2.68 -0.14 5.44
CA ILE A 51 2.27 1.15 6.01
C ILE A 51 3.44 1.80 6.77
N GLU A 52 4.15 1.02 7.59
CA GLU A 52 5.31 1.51 8.38
C GLU A 52 6.50 1.89 7.50
N GLU A 53 6.76 1.15 6.43
CA GLU A 53 7.87 1.37 5.50
C GLU A 53 7.58 2.45 4.44
N CYS A 54 6.36 3.02 4.44
CA CYS A 54 6.02 4.10 3.52
C CYS A 54 6.71 5.41 3.96
N PRO A 55 7.66 5.95 3.17
CA PRO A 55 8.45 7.11 3.58
C PRO A 55 7.62 8.39 3.74
N THR A 56 6.47 8.47 3.08
CA THR A 56 5.54 9.60 3.15
C THR A 56 4.28 9.29 3.94
N ALA A 57 4.18 8.11 4.56
CA ALA A 57 2.99 7.66 5.27
C ALA A 57 1.68 7.73 4.45
N ALA A 58 1.79 7.64 3.12
CA ALA A 58 0.66 7.74 2.18
C ALA A 58 -0.33 6.57 2.27
N ILE A 59 -0.01 5.49 2.98
CA ILE A 59 -0.82 4.27 3.06
C ILE A 59 -1.52 4.22 4.42
N SER A 60 -2.83 4.00 4.42
CA SER A 60 -3.60 3.93 5.67
C SER A 60 -4.75 2.90 5.63
N ARG A 61 -5.15 2.43 6.82
CA ARG A 61 -6.37 1.65 7.03
C ARG A 61 -7.52 2.58 7.35
N LYS A 62 -8.50 2.71 6.46
CA LYS A 62 -9.77 3.38 6.78
C LYS A 62 -10.73 2.40 7.43
N ALA A 63 -11.39 2.87 8.49
CA ALA A 63 -12.45 2.16 9.20
C ALA A 63 -13.69 2.01 8.32
#